data_AF-A0A1T4PF95-F1
#
_entry.id   AF-A0A1T4PF95-F1
#
_cell.length_a   1.000
_cell.length_b   1.000
_cell.length_c   1.000
_cell.angle_alpha   90.00
_cell.angle_beta   90.00
_cell.angle_gamma   90.00
#
_symmetry.space_group_name_H-M   'P 1'
#
loop_
_entity.id
_entity.type
_entity.pdbx_description
1 polymer ?
#
loop_
_entity_poly.entity_id
_entity_poly.type
_entity_poly.pdbx_seq_one_letter_code
_entity_poly.pdbx_strand_id
1 'polypeptide(L)'
;MFTQAISSPNAPKALGPYSQAIKLGDFVYLSGQIPMDPATGEIVPGGIQEQTQQVLKNIEAVLAEMNLETRHVVKTTVFMTDLSDFDAMNQIYAVYFNEPFPARSTVQVAALPKGAKVEIECTVIDTLVYERQMSQNGGCNGGCGGEGCHGKDCGCDDDCGCDDDHCEDCGCGE
;
A
#
# COMPACT_ATOMS: atom_id res chain seq x y z
N MET A 1 -7.88 -0.80 -22.68
CA MET A 1 -8.64 -1.18 -21.48
C MET A 1 -8.04 -0.43 -20.31
N PHE A 2 -8.82 0.28 -19.49
CA PHE A 2 -8.30 1.05 -18.35
C PHE A 2 -8.05 0.20 -17.09
N THR A 3 -8.48 -1.07 -17.13
CA THR A 3 -8.33 -2.04 -16.06
C THR A 3 -7.15 -2.97 -16.33
N GLN A 4 -6.29 -3.15 -15.34
CA GLN A 4 -5.16 -4.10 -15.37
C GLN A 4 -5.36 -5.16 -14.29
N ALA A 5 -5.27 -6.44 -14.67
CA ALA A 5 -5.26 -7.53 -13.70
C ALA A 5 -3.89 -7.65 -13.04
N ILE A 6 -3.89 -7.80 -11.72
CA ILE A 6 -2.71 -7.99 -10.90
C ILE A 6 -2.74 -9.41 -10.36
N SER A 7 -1.59 -10.08 -10.42
CA SER A 7 -1.41 -11.44 -9.92
C SER A 7 -0.03 -11.55 -9.28
N SER A 8 0.01 -12.07 -8.05
CA SER A 8 1.24 -12.47 -7.36
C SER A 8 1.38 -13.99 -7.35
N PRO A 9 2.59 -14.52 -7.63
CA PRO A 9 2.89 -15.94 -7.40
C PRO A 9 2.94 -16.30 -5.91
N ASN A 10 3.11 -15.30 -5.03
CA ASN A 10 3.20 -15.47 -3.58
C ASN A 10 1.82 -15.35 -2.88
N ALA A 11 0.75 -15.23 -3.66
CA ALA A 11 -0.63 -15.22 -3.17
C ALA A 11 -1.42 -16.38 -3.79
N PRO A 12 -2.49 -16.84 -3.13
CA PRO A 12 -3.36 -17.90 -3.65
C PRO A 12 -3.86 -17.61 -5.06
N LYS A 13 -3.63 -18.54 -5.99
CA LYS A 13 -4.09 -18.39 -7.37
C LYS A 13 -5.61 -18.24 -7.43
N ALA A 14 -6.08 -17.39 -8.34
CA ALA A 14 -7.51 -17.33 -8.62
C ALA A 14 -7.98 -18.67 -9.19
N LEU A 15 -8.87 -19.36 -8.47
CA LEU A 15 -9.42 -20.67 -8.85
C LEU A 15 -10.75 -20.56 -9.62
N GLY A 16 -11.20 -19.33 -9.91
CA GLY A 16 -12.46 -19.05 -10.59
C GLY A 16 -12.37 -17.82 -11.52
N PRO A 17 -13.50 -17.35 -12.07
CA PRO A 17 -13.53 -16.24 -13.02
C PRO A 17 -13.38 -14.87 -12.32
N TYR A 18 -12.29 -14.69 -11.58
CA TYR A 18 -11.94 -13.45 -10.88
C TYR A 18 -10.42 -13.23 -10.94
N SER A 19 -9.98 -11.99 -10.73
CA SER A 19 -8.56 -11.64 -10.60
C SER A 19 -8.21 -11.47 -9.12
N GLN A 20 -6.96 -11.72 -8.73
CA GLN A 20 -6.52 -11.45 -7.35
C GLN A 20 -6.72 -9.97 -7.00
N ALA A 21 -6.36 -9.09 -7.94
CA ALA A 21 -6.75 -7.69 -7.90
C ALA A 21 -6.93 -7.10 -9.30
N ILE A 22 -7.68 -5.99 -9.37
CA ILE A 22 -7.81 -5.14 -10.55
C ILE A 22 -7.35 -3.73 -10.18
N LYS A 23 -6.45 -3.18 -10.98
CA LYS A 23 -6.05 -1.77 -10.95
C LYS A 23 -6.82 -0.98 -12.00
N LEU A 24 -7.39 0.16 -11.60
CA LEU A 24 -8.12 1.11 -12.44
C LEU A 24 -7.63 2.53 -12.11
N GLY A 25 -6.70 3.05 -12.91
CA GLY A 25 -6.01 4.30 -12.58
C GLY A 25 -5.27 4.17 -11.24
N ASP A 26 -5.59 5.04 -10.29
CA ASP A 26 -5.00 5.04 -8.95
C ASP A 26 -5.72 4.08 -7.99
N PHE A 27 -6.90 3.56 -8.34
CA PHE A 27 -7.62 2.64 -7.47
C PHE A 27 -7.21 1.20 -7.73
N VAL A 28 -7.02 0.44 -6.65
CA VAL A 28 -6.80 -1.01 -6.71
C VAL A 28 -7.85 -1.71 -5.85
N TYR A 29 -8.52 -2.68 -6.45
CA TYR A 29 -9.53 -3.51 -5.80
C TYR A 29 -8.98 -4.92 -5.66
N LEU A 30 -8.78 -5.38 -4.43
CA LEU A 30 -8.40 -6.76 -4.15
C LEU A 30 -9.69 -7.59 -3.99
N SER A 31 -9.69 -8.78 -4.59
CA SER A 31 -10.71 -9.79 -4.29
C SER A 31 -10.60 -10.23 -2.83
N GLY A 32 -11.66 -10.85 -2.31
CA GLY A 32 -11.66 -11.45 -0.98
C GLY A 32 -10.51 -12.44 -0.80
N GLN A 33 -9.68 -12.17 0.20
CA GLN A 33 -8.54 -13.01 0.56
C GLN A 33 -8.94 -13.96 1.68
N ILE A 34 -8.78 -15.26 1.41
CA ILE A 34 -9.00 -16.35 2.36
C ILE A 34 -7.65 -16.87 2.90
N PRO A 35 -7.64 -17.55 4.06
CA PRO A 35 -6.42 -18.01 4.76
C PRO A 35 -5.80 -19.23 4.09
N MET A 36 -5.63 -19.17 2.77
CA MET A 36 -5.02 -20.21 1.97
C MET A 36 -3.50 -20.00 1.91
N ASP A 37 -2.75 -21.07 2.12
CA ASP A 37 -1.32 -21.08 1.88
C ASP A 37 -1.05 -21.15 0.36
N PRO A 38 -0.32 -20.19 -0.23
CA PRO A 38 -0.04 -20.16 -1.66
C PRO A 38 0.79 -21.36 -2.16
N ALA A 39 1.59 -21.99 -1.29
CA ALA A 39 2.43 -23.13 -1.67
C ALA A 39 1.62 -24.43 -1.75
N THR A 40 0.66 -24.63 -0.84
CA THR A 40 -0.13 -25.86 -0.75
C THR A 40 -1.50 -25.75 -1.42
N GLY A 41 -2.06 -24.54 -1.51
CA GLY A 41 -3.42 -24.31 -1.99
C GLY A 41 -4.51 -24.68 -0.97
N GLU A 42 -4.13 -24.99 0.27
CA GLU A 42 -5.04 -25.40 1.35
C GLU A 42 -5.20 -24.31 2.41
N ILE A 43 -6.28 -24.38 3.18
CA ILE A 43 -6.50 -23.48 4.32
C ILE A 43 -5.47 -23.81 5.40
N VAL A 44 -4.79 -22.77 5.93
CA VAL A 44 -3.82 -22.98 7.01
C VAL A 44 -4.52 -23.57 8.24
N PRO A 45 -3.89 -24.56 8.91
CA PRO A 45 -4.45 -25.12 10.14
C PRO A 45 -4.40 -24.08 11.26
N GLY A 46 -5.21 -24.29 12.30
CA GLY A 46 -5.23 -23.45 13.50
C GLY A 46 -6.57 -22.78 13.73
N GLY A 47 -6.53 -21.64 14.41
CA GLY A 47 -7.68 -20.85 14.78
C GLY A 47 -7.82 -19.58 13.95
N ILE A 48 -8.60 -18.63 14.47
CA ILE A 48 -8.83 -17.36 13.81
C ILE A 48 -7.54 -16.54 13.65
N GLN A 49 -6.59 -16.66 14.58
CA GLN A 49 -5.37 -15.87 14.57
C GLN A 49 -4.43 -16.28 13.42
N GLU A 50 -4.16 -17.59 13.28
CA GLU A 50 -3.33 -18.12 12.19
C GLU A 50 -3.96 -17.85 10.83
N GLN A 51 -5.29 -18.00 10.74
CA GLN A 51 -6.03 -17.69 9.52
C GLN A 51 -5.97 -16.20 9.18
N THR A 52 -6.22 -15.31 10.15
CA THR A 52 -6.12 -13.86 9.94
C THR A 52 -4.72 -13.46 9.49
N GLN A 53 -3.69 -14.04 10.09
CA GLN A 53 -2.30 -13.79 9.72
C GLN A 53 -2.04 -14.21 8.26
N GLN A 54 -2.54 -15.37 7.83
CA GLN A 54 -2.36 -15.81 6.45
C GLN A 54 -3.11 -14.92 5.46
N VAL A 55 -4.34 -14.48 5.79
CA VAL A 55 -5.09 -13.54 4.95
C VAL A 55 -4.31 -12.25 4.74
N LEU A 56 -3.75 -11.68 5.81
CA LEU A 56 -2.99 -10.43 5.73
C LEU A 56 -1.68 -10.60 4.95
N LYS A 57 -0.97 -11.73 5.10
CA LYS A 57 0.20 -12.06 4.26
C LYS A 57 -0.16 -12.17 2.78
N ASN A 58 -1.30 -12.76 2.47
CA ASN A 58 -1.78 -12.88 1.09
C ASN A 58 -2.09 -11.49 0.50
N ILE A 59 -2.69 -10.59 1.30
CA ILE A 59 -2.90 -9.18 0.91
C ILE A 59 -1.57 -8.49 0.64
N GLU A 60 -0.61 -8.57 1.56
CA GLU A 60 0.72 -7.98 1.38
C GLU A 60 1.43 -8.48 0.12
N ALA A 61 1.35 -9.80 -0.15
CA ALA A 61 1.94 -10.38 -1.35
C ALA A 61 1.35 -9.79 -2.64
N VAL A 62 0.03 -9.56 -2.70
CA VAL A 62 -0.61 -8.92 -3.86
C VAL A 62 -0.23 -7.44 -3.96
N LEU A 63 -0.14 -6.72 -2.84
CA LEU A 63 0.27 -5.32 -2.82
C LEU A 63 1.72 -5.14 -3.29
N ALA A 64 2.61 -6.05 -2.90
CA ALA A 64 4.02 -6.01 -3.25
C ALA A 64 4.27 -6.09 -4.77
N GLU A 65 3.41 -6.77 -5.53
CA GLU A 65 3.50 -6.78 -7.01
C GLU A 65 3.36 -5.39 -7.64
N MET A 66 2.77 -4.44 -6.91
CA MET A 66 2.58 -3.06 -7.33
C MET A 66 3.52 -2.09 -6.58
N ASN A 67 4.46 -2.60 -5.78
CA ASN A 67 5.25 -1.82 -4.81
C ASN A 67 4.38 -1.05 -3.80
N LEU A 68 3.20 -1.58 -3.50
CA LEU A 68 2.31 -1.04 -2.48
C LEU A 68 2.48 -1.82 -1.18
N GLU A 69 1.97 -1.21 -0.11
CA GLU A 69 2.08 -1.67 1.28
C GLU A 69 0.73 -1.47 1.97
N THR A 70 0.54 -2.05 3.16
CA THR A 70 -0.72 -1.95 3.92
C THR A 70 -1.15 -0.51 4.22
N ARG A 71 -0.21 0.45 4.30
CA ARG A 71 -0.50 1.90 4.46
C ARG A 71 -1.32 2.50 3.32
N HIS A 72 -1.33 1.86 2.15
CA HIS A 72 -2.09 2.31 0.97
C HIS A 72 -3.54 1.80 0.97
N VAL A 73 -3.87 0.89 1.89
CA VAL A 73 -5.24 0.38 2.06
C VAL A 73 -6.09 1.46 2.70
N VAL A 74 -7.21 1.81 2.06
CA VAL A 74 -8.13 2.86 2.55
C VAL A 74 -9.40 2.28 3.16
N LYS A 75 -9.82 1.09 2.73
CA LYS A 75 -11.01 0.40 3.21
C LYS A 75 -10.78 -1.11 3.24
N THR A 76 -11.19 -1.75 4.33
CA THR A 76 -11.30 -3.21 4.43
C THR A 76 -12.73 -3.64 4.76
N THR A 77 -13.17 -4.76 4.21
CA THR A 77 -14.38 -5.45 4.68
C THR A 77 -13.96 -6.82 5.19
N VAL A 78 -14.26 -7.11 6.45
CA VAL A 78 -13.89 -8.34 7.13
C VAL A 78 -15.15 -9.19 7.30
N PHE A 79 -15.15 -10.37 6.70
CA PHE A 79 -16.20 -11.37 6.85
C PHE A 79 -15.70 -12.44 7.82
N MET A 80 -16.50 -12.75 8.83
CA MET A 80 -16.18 -13.79 9.83
C MET A 80 -17.30 -14.81 9.92
N THR A 81 -17.00 -16.07 10.19
CA THR A 81 -18.05 -17.08 10.45
C THR A 81 -18.57 -17.05 11.89
N ASP A 82 -17.77 -16.51 12.82
CA ASP A 82 -18.10 -16.41 14.24
C ASP A 82 -17.51 -15.10 14.81
N LEU A 83 -18.37 -14.19 15.29
CA LEU A 83 -17.94 -12.92 15.88
C LEU A 83 -17.43 -13.07 17.32
N SER A 84 -17.58 -14.23 17.97
CA SER A 84 -16.92 -14.46 19.27
C SER A 84 -15.39 -14.44 19.16
N ASP A 85 -14.86 -14.69 17.95
CA ASP A 85 -13.43 -14.64 17.61
C ASP A 85 -12.93 -13.22 17.25
N PHE A 86 -13.79 -12.18 17.33
CA PHE A 86 -13.49 -10.82 16.87
C PHE A 86 -12.26 -10.19 17.53
N ASP A 87 -12.12 -10.34 18.85
CA ASP A 87 -10.99 -9.75 19.58
C ASP A 87 -9.66 -10.41 19.20
N ALA A 88 -9.66 -11.74 19.03
CA ALA A 88 -8.48 -12.49 18.61
C ALA A 88 -8.06 -12.14 17.17
N MET A 89 -9.03 -11.93 16.26
CA MET A 89 -8.78 -11.42 14.90
C MET A 89 -8.17 -10.01 14.95
N ASN A 90 -8.74 -9.10 15.77
CA ASN A 90 -8.26 -7.72 15.88
C ASN A 90 -6.82 -7.61 16.37
N GLN A 91 -6.40 -8.48 17.29
CA GLN A 91 -5.01 -8.50 17.76
C GLN A 91 -4.02 -8.72 16.62
N ILE A 92 -4.33 -9.62 15.69
CA ILE A 92 -3.49 -9.85 14.52
C ILE A 92 -3.64 -8.70 13.52
N TYR A 93 -4.86 -8.22 13.29
CA TYR A 93 -5.13 -7.10 12.38
C TYR A 93 -4.30 -5.85 12.73
N ALA A 94 -4.19 -5.52 14.03
CA ALA A 94 -3.45 -4.36 14.52
C ALA A 94 -1.93 -4.46 14.35
N VAL A 95 -1.38 -5.63 14.03
CA VAL A 95 0.05 -5.79 13.71
C VAL A 95 0.36 -5.33 12.28
N TYR A 96 -0.62 -5.42 11.37
CA TYR A 96 -0.44 -5.14 9.95
C TYR A 96 -0.89 -3.74 9.53
N PHE A 97 -1.84 -3.15 10.26
CA PHE A 97 -2.34 -1.81 10.01
C PHE A 97 -1.98 -0.87 11.16
N ASN A 98 -1.50 0.32 10.83
CA ASN A 98 -1.13 1.38 11.77
C ASN A 98 -2.02 2.62 11.57
N GLU A 99 -1.97 3.57 12.51
CA GLU A 99 -2.66 4.85 12.36
C GLU A 99 -2.05 5.70 11.21
N PRO A 100 -2.87 6.37 10.39
CA PRO A 100 -4.34 6.30 10.37
C PRO A 100 -4.83 4.95 9.81
N PHE A 101 -5.69 4.26 10.58
CA PHE A 101 -6.21 2.96 10.18
C PHE A 101 -7.15 3.07 8.96
N PRO A 102 -7.24 2.04 8.11
CA PRO A 102 -8.24 2.00 7.04
C PRO A 102 -9.66 2.04 7.63
N ALA A 103 -10.58 2.63 6.88
CA ALA A 103 -12.00 2.45 7.17
C ALA A 103 -12.33 0.94 7.17
N ARG A 104 -13.22 0.50 8.06
CA ARG A 104 -13.48 -0.94 8.22
C ARG A 104 -14.96 -1.23 8.43
N SER A 105 -15.40 -2.35 7.85
CA SER A 105 -16.69 -2.98 8.17
C SER A 105 -16.44 -4.43 8.53
N THR A 106 -17.06 -4.93 9.59
CA THR A 106 -16.93 -6.34 10.00
C THR A 106 -18.32 -6.93 10.19
N VAL A 107 -18.56 -8.09 9.60
CA VAL A 107 -19.86 -8.77 9.63
C VAL A 107 -19.69 -10.27 9.84
N GLN A 108 -20.65 -10.88 10.53
CA GLN A 108 -20.76 -12.34 10.55
C GLN A 108 -21.50 -12.82 9.30
N VAL A 109 -20.98 -13.87 8.66
CA VAL A 109 -21.60 -14.53 7.51
C VAL A 109 -21.86 -16.00 7.81
N ALA A 110 -22.78 -16.63 7.07
CA ALA A 110 -23.18 -18.01 7.30
C ALA A 110 -22.06 -19.02 6.99
N ALA A 111 -21.26 -18.75 5.95
CA ALA A 111 -20.14 -19.58 5.54
C ALA A 111 -19.18 -18.79 4.65
N LEU A 112 -17.93 -19.24 4.59
CA LEU A 112 -16.90 -18.73 3.68
C LEU A 112 -16.34 -19.87 2.81
N PRO A 113 -15.72 -19.56 1.66
CA PRO A 113 -15.12 -20.55 0.78
C PRO A 113 -14.13 -21.47 1.52
N LYS A 114 -14.14 -22.76 1.17
CA LYS A 114 -13.30 -23.82 1.77
C LYS A 114 -13.43 -23.94 3.30
N GLY A 115 -14.47 -23.40 3.93
CA GLY A 115 -14.65 -23.47 5.38
C GLY A 115 -13.69 -22.55 6.15
N ALA A 116 -13.18 -21.49 5.51
CA ALA A 116 -12.42 -20.46 6.18
C ALA A 116 -13.24 -19.81 7.31
N LYS A 117 -12.56 -19.32 8.35
CA LYS A 117 -13.18 -18.56 9.45
C LYS A 117 -13.22 -17.06 9.18
N VAL A 118 -12.31 -16.57 8.34
CA VAL A 118 -12.17 -15.16 8.00
C VAL A 118 -11.86 -14.98 6.52
N GLU A 119 -12.43 -13.94 5.93
CA GLU A 119 -12.12 -13.46 4.59
C GLU A 119 -12.03 -11.92 4.65
N ILE A 120 -11.04 -11.34 3.97
CA ILE A 120 -10.85 -9.89 3.95
C ILE A 120 -10.71 -9.42 2.50
N GLU A 121 -11.58 -8.51 2.08
CA GLU A 121 -11.39 -7.71 0.88
C GLU A 121 -10.86 -6.33 1.25
N CYS A 122 -10.15 -5.68 0.33
CA CYS A 122 -9.70 -4.32 0.54
C CYS A 122 -9.67 -3.47 -0.73
N THR A 123 -9.86 -2.17 -0.53
CA THR A 123 -9.67 -1.13 -1.52
C THR A 123 -8.44 -0.32 -1.16
N VAL A 124 -7.62 -0.07 -2.16
CA VAL A 124 -6.28 0.50 -2.04
C VAL A 124 -6.15 1.66 -3.02
N ILE A 125 -5.38 2.66 -2.64
CA ILE A 125 -5.03 3.78 -3.51
C ILE A 125 -3.52 3.72 -3.81
N ASP A 126 -3.16 3.68 -5.09
CA ASP A 126 -1.77 3.81 -5.54
C ASP A 126 -1.37 5.29 -5.53
N THR A 127 -0.68 5.69 -4.47
CA THR A 127 -0.18 7.06 -4.29
C THR A 127 1.24 7.25 -4.78
N LEU A 128 1.90 6.20 -5.32
CA LEU A 128 3.34 6.22 -5.62
C LEU A 128 3.70 7.27 -6.69
N VAL A 129 2.77 7.58 -7.60
CA VAL A 129 2.98 8.66 -8.58
C VAL A 129 3.03 10.03 -7.88
N TYR A 130 2.07 10.31 -6.99
CA TYR A 130 2.01 11.57 -6.25
C TYR A 130 3.17 11.70 -5.25
N GLU A 131 3.53 10.62 -4.57
CA GLU A 131 4.66 10.59 -3.63
C GLU A 131 5.98 10.93 -4.33
N ARG A 132 6.20 10.41 -5.54
CA ARG A 132 7.38 10.75 -6.36
C ARG A 132 7.38 12.20 -6.83
N GLN A 133 6.23 12.76 -7.17
CA GLN A 133 6.12 14.16 -7.55
C GLN A 133 6.38 15.08 -6.35
N MET A 134 5.87 14.74 -5.17
CA MET A 134 6.11 15.50 -3.94
C MET A 134 7.57 15.43 -3.48
N SER A 135 8.23 14.28 -3.62
CA SER A 135 9.66 14.17 -3.29
C SER A 135 10.56 14.92 -4.27
N GLN A 136 10.18 14.98 -5.55
CA GLN A 136 10.91 15.77 -6.57
C GLN A 136 10.67 17.28 -6.42
N ASN A 137 9.45 17.70 -6.04
CA ASN A 137 9.16 19.11 -5.74
C ASN A 137 9.70 19.57 -4.37
N GLY A 138 10.16 18.65 -3.51
CA GLY A 138 10.92 18.98 -2.29
C GLY A 138 12.40 19.29 -2.54
N GLY A 139 12.89 19.10 -3.77
CA GLY A 139 14.29 19.28 -4.18
C GLY A 139 14.58 20.63 -4.82
N CYS A 140 14.19 21.72 -4.16
CA CYS A 140 14.80 23.05 -4.23
C CYS A 140 13.98 23.98 -3.33
N ASN A 141 14.14 23.84 -2.01
CA ASN A 141 13.72 24.87 -1.05
C ASN A 141 14.92 25.64 -0.52
N GLY A 142 15.93 25.86 -1.37
CA GLY A 142 16.90 26.93 -1.21
C GLY A 142 16.21 28.26 -1.51
N GLY A 143 15.28 28.67 -0.65
CA GLY A 143 14.83 30.04 -0.66
C GLY A 143 16.02 30.93 -0.35
N CYS A 144 16.40 31.79 -1.30
CA CYS A 144 17.21 32.98 -1.04
C CYS A 144 16.41 33.90 -0.11
N GLY A 145 16.38 33.54 1.17
CA GLY A 145 15.74 34.31 2.23
C GLY A 145 16.73 35.28 2.85
N GLY A 146 16.78 36.50 2.33
CA GLY A 146 17.06 37.72 3.10
C GLY A 146 18.50 38.02 3.57
N GLU A 147 19.40 37.05 3.64
CA GLU A 147 20.83 37.30 3.84
C GLU A 147 21.58 36.60 2.70
N GLY A 148 22.18 37.41 1.82
CA GLY A 148 22.69 36.95 0.53
C GLY A 148 23.64 35.76 0.64
N CYS A 149 23.66 34.93 -0.41
CA CYS A 149 24.57 33.79 -0.57
C CYS A 149 26.03 34.22 -0.37
N HIS A 150 26.52 34.13 0.87
CA HIS A 150 27.91 34.28 1.20
C HIS A 150 28.48 32.87 1.41
N GLY A 151 29.13 32.36 0.37
CA GLY A 151 30.25 31.43 0.48
C GLY A 151 30.01 30.10 1.17
N LYS A 152 30.12 29.03 0.38
CA LYS A 152 30.51 27.65 0.75
C LYS A 152 29.55 26.75 1.55
N ASP A 153 28.40 27.24 2.00
CA ASP A 153 27.40 26.36 2.66
C ASP A 153 26.10 26.19 1.85
N CYS A 154 26.13 26.52 0.56
CA CYS A 154 25.11 26.05 -0.38
C CYS A 154 25.63 24.71 -0.90
N GLY A 155 24.97 23.60 -0.54
CA GLY A 155 25.27 22.27 -1.09
C GLY A 155 24.90 22.15 -2.57
N CYS A 156 25.44 23.04 -3.38
CA CYS A 156 25.46 22.97 -4.83
C CYS A 156 26.74 22.21 -5.17
N ASP A 157 26.61 20.91 -5.46
CA ASP A 157 27.74 20.12 -5.96
C ASP A 157 28.36 20.84 -7.18
N ASP A 158 29.69 20.72 -7.30
CA ASP A 158 30.61 21.39 -8.25
C ASP A 158 30.29 21.22 -9.76
N ASP A 159 29.12 20.65 -10.10
CA ASP A 159 28.60 20.52 -11.47
C ASP A 159 27.55 21.59 -11.84
N CYS A 160 27.29 22.56 -10.95
CA CYS A 160 26.62 23.79 -11.35
C CYS A 160 27.64 24.63 -12.11
N GLY A 161 27.66 24.54 -13.44
CA GLY A 161 28.50 25.30 -14.36
C GLY A 161 28.25 26.82 -14.33
N CYS A 162 28.30 27.40 -13.15
CA CYS A 162 28.30 28.83 -12.90
C CYS A 162 29.76 29.29 -12.95
N ASP A 163 30.27 29.52 -14.16
CA ASP A 163 31.46 30.35 -14.30
C ASP A 163 31.13 31.74 -13.73
N ASP A 164 32.02 32.26 -12.89
CA ASP A 164 31.90 33.45 -12.02
C ASP A 164 31.45 34.75 -12.74
N ASP A 165 31.35 34.75 -14.07
CA ASP A 165 31.05 35.92 -14.88
C ASP A 165 29.60 36.04 -15.38
N HIS A 166 28.72 35.04 -15.16
CA HIS A 166 27.35 35.05 -15.71
C HIS A 166 26.25 34.80 -14.66
N CYS A 167 26.32 35.51 -13.52
CA CYS A 167 25.26 35.54 -12.50
C CYS A 167 24.09 36.49 -12.84
N GLU A 168 23.95 36.97 -14.08
CA GLU A 168 22.92 37.97 -14.43
C GLU A 168 21.60 37.35 -14.95
N ASP A 169 21.57 36.06 -15.29
CA ASP A 169 20.34 35.38 -15.78
C ASP A 169 19.51 34.69 -14.68
N CYS A 170 20.03 34.63 -13.45
CA CYS A 170 19.23 34.24 -12.29
C CYS A 170 18.43 35.46 -11.85
N GLY A 171 17.22 35.63 -12.38
CA GLY A 171 16.28 36.74 -12.13
C GLY A 171 15.97 37.03 -10.66
N CYS A 172 16.95 37.56 -9.95
CA CYS A 172 16.92 38.08 -8.59
C CYS A 172 17.14 39.60 -8.69
N GLY A 173 16.13 40.32 -9.17
CA GLY A 173 16.16 41.77 -9.26
C GLY A 173 14.78 42.34 -9.55
N GLU A 174 14.10 42.76 -8.46
CA GLU A 174 12.84 43.52 -8.35
C GLU A 174 11.51 42.90 -8.82
#